data_AF-C6HA61-F1
#
_entry.id   AF-C6HA61-F1
#
_cell.length_a   1.000
_cell.length_b   1.000
_cell.length_c   1.000
_cell.angle_alpha   90.00
_cell.angle_beta   90.00
_cell.angle_gamma   90.00
#
_symmetry.space_group_name_H-M   'P 1'
#
loop_
_entity.id
_entity.type
_entity.pdbx_description
1 polymer ?
#
loop_
_entity_poly.entity_id
_entity_poly.type
_entity_poly.pdbx_seq_one_letter_code
_entity_poly.pdbx_strand_id
1 'polypeptide(L)'
;MQARGSNGNWAQFSGDPTQDNVLAWWFCLQEDYLSESCGTYYTTVSKADLTGSKAEQQVDLLLRSKDGSPSQNKHDWRDILVVDELKKSKEIRTKATLLQIGRCVRKVFAAQPTQRFIHTFTVCSTKMKTWMFDHSGPYSSGVININEDLKQFFQVLIGYTMMSNEELGLDTFIARDEDGSKITVKGPGIPEEIELRLDEMLSFQHAIMCHRTTCFLADVGEVEGVAKFSWVLDKQQLEIELLKLAGQRNVQGVTRIIGHSIITSITDMKHRSLNKEMQKLKQSHSTNQLSSDTQPGNELAFSAQPAHKPSLFDRNGEESNNNCVLHCLVISPAGRPIYKYKSPLELLKVLHNAIKAHQSLYLDGNILHQDISENNIIITNPDKADGHMGMLINLDLAKEVGSQQSGARHQTGTMEFMAIEVLLNTDHIYQHDLKSFFYILIWQCAHHSWEKLNELQRQGQDQPKDSLLREWYTRTYKKIATYKQGNMEAGGFEYILQEFPPDFKCIKPLCRTIQGMLFPYGKEGLIVGTPQDPDRLYNPIIKAYDDAIAQIEIE
;
A
#
# COMPACT_ATOMS: atom_id res chain seq x y z
N MET A 1 30.86 -3.42 31.81
CA MET A 1 29.64 -2.78 32.35
C MET A 1 29.01 -3.80 33.29
N GLN A 2 28.67 -3.46 34.55
CA GLN A 2 28.06 -4.36 35.55
C GLN A 2 27.08 -3.61 36.48
N ALA A 3 25.77 -3.85 36.34
CA ALA A 3 24.74 -3.35 37.25
C ALA A 3 24.67 -4.22 38.51
N ARG A 4 24.52 -3.57 39.67
CA ARG A 4 24.72 -4.17 41.01
C ARG A 4 23.54 -5.02 41.49
N GLY A 5 23.83 -6.26 41.88
CA GLY A 5 23.09 -6.96 42.94
C GLY A 5 23.77 -6.71 44.30
N SER A 6 23.05 -6.94 45.40
CA SER A 6 23.47 -6.73 46.79
C SER A 6 24.70 -7.56 47.25
N ASN A 7 25.37 -8.29 46.34
CA ASN A 7 26.65 -8.97 46.53
C ASN A 7 27.64 -8.77 45.36
N GLY A 8 27.50 -7.73 44.53
CA GLY A 8 28.51 -7.34 43.54
C GLY A 8 28.74 -8.30 42.36
N ASN A 9 27.98 -9.40 42.27
CA ASN A 9 27.89 -10.25 41.09
C ASN A 9 26.56 -9.99 40.38
N TRP A 10 26.60 -9.83 39.06
CA TRP A 10 25.39 -9.80 38.23
C TRP A 10 24.45 -10.95 38.62
N ALA A 11 23.17 -10.66 38.83
CA ALA A 11 22.19 -11.74 38.78
C ALA A 11 22.22 -12.28 37.35
N GLN A 12 22.66 -13.54 37.20
CA GLN A 12 22.49 -14.27 35.95
C GLN A 12 21.04 -14.10 35.48
N PHE A 13 20.84 -13.87 34.18
CA PHE A 13 19.51 -13.96 33.58
C PHE A 13 18.86 -15.25 34.09
N SER A 14 17.73 -15.14 34.80
CA SER A 14 17.20 -16.23 35.62
C SER A 14 17.06 -17.51 34.80
N GLY A 15 17.57 -18.64 35.32
CA GLY A 15 17.42 -19.95 34.69
C GLY A 15 15.96 -20.40 34.56
N ASP A 16 15.05 -19.78 35.31
CA ASP A 16 13.60 -19.88 35.17
C ASP A 16 12.97 -18.46 35.16
N PRO A 17 12.93 -17.78 34.01
CA PRO A 17 12.49 -16.40 33.94
C PRO A 17 10.96 -16.32 33.89
N THR A 18 10.34 -15.89 34.98
CA THR A 18 8.97 -15.34 34.92
C THR A 18 9.00 -13.99 34.18
N GLN A 19 7.88 -13.63 33.55
CA GLN A 19 7.76 -12.35 32.83
C GLN A 19 8.17 -11.15 33.70
N ASP A 20 7.70 -11.13 34.96
CA ASP A 20 8.00 -10.05 35.90
C ASP A 20 9.49 -9.96 36.26
N ASN A 21 10.18 -11.11 36.40
CA ASN A 21 11.61 -11.14 36.71
C ASN A 21 12.46 -10.65 35.53
N VAL A 22 12.06 -10.99 34.30
CA VAL A 22 12.73 -10.51 33.07
C VAL A 22 12.56 -9.00 32.94
N LEU A 23 11.34 -8.50 33.14
CA LEU A 23 11.04 -7.07 33.06
C LEU A 23 11.76 -6.28 34.16
N ALA A 24 11.77 -6.77 35.41
CA ALA A 24 12.48 -6.10 36.50
C ALA A 24 13.99 -5.99 36.22
N TRP A 25 14.61 -7.09 35.77
CA TRP A 25 16.01 -7.09 35.38
C TRP A 25 16.27 -6.12 34.21
N TRP A 26 15.37 -6.07 33.24
CA TRP A 26 15.48 -5.20 32.06
C TRP A 26 15.45 -3.72 32.43
N PHE A 27 14.52 -3.31 33.29
CA PHE A 27 14.41 -1.92 33.68
C PHE A 27 15.59 -1.47 34.55
N CYS A 28 16.17 -2.35 35.37
CA CYS A 28 17.45 -2.07 36.04
C CYS A 28 18.59 -1.82 35.03
N LEU A 29 18.69 -2.66 33.98
CA LEU A 29 19.69 -2.45 32.91
C LEU A 29 19.51 -1.09 32.23
N GLN A 30 18.26 -0.71 31.95
CA GLN A 30 17.93 0.57 31.33
C GLN A 30 18.29 1.76 32.20
N GLU A 31 17.91 1.74 33.49
CA GLU A 31 18.22 2.82 34.43
C GLU A 31 19.73 3.01 34.62
N ASP A 32 20.48 1.91 34.72
CA ASP A 32 21.91 1.96 35.02
C ASP A 32 22.79 2.33 33.81
N TYR A 33 22.36 2.01 32.58
CA TYR A 33 23.23 2.09 31.39
C TYR A 33 22.65 2.77 30.17
N LEU A 34 21.33 2.99 30.12
CA LEU A 34 20.66 3.53 28.94
C LEU A 34 20.02 4.89 29.23
N SER A 35 20.48 5.59 30.25
CA SER A 35 20.03 6.96 30.56
C SER A 35 20.38 7.95 29.44
N GLU A 36 21.48 7.73 28.70
CA GLU A 36 21.94 8.57 27.58
C GLU A 36 21.57 8.05 26.18
N SER A 37 20.86 6.92 26.07
CA SER A 37 20.44 6.37 24.77
C SER A 37 19.36 7.23 24.08
N CYS A 38 19.21 7.09 22.76
CA CYS A 38 18.16 7.78 22.00
C CYS A 38 16.76 7.20 22.25
N GLY A 39 16.67 5.91 22.57
CA GLY A 39 15.41 5.21 22.84
C GLY A 39 15.27 4.70 24.27
N THR A 40 14.03 4.56 24.72
CA THR A 40 13.63 4.02 26.04
C THR A 40 12.58 2.93 25.86
N TYR A 41 12.73 1.82 26.59
CA TYR A 41 11.77 0.74 26.66
C TYR A 41 10.64 1.03 27.65
N TYR A 42 9.44 0.56 27.33
CA TYR A 42 8.22 0.64 28.13
C TYR A 42 7.45 -0.67 28.07
N THR A 43 6.68 -0.98 29.10
CA THR A 43 5.73 -2.10 29.14
C THR A 43 4.29 -1.61 29.07
N THR A 44 3.38 -2.39 28.49
CA THR A 44 1.94 -2.11 28.57
C THR A 44 1.26 -3.04 29.56
N VAL A 45 0.55 -2.47 30.53
CA VAL A 45 -0.18 -3.20 31.58
C VAL A 45 -1.59 -3.54 31.10
N SER A 46 -2.17 -2.67 30.26
CA SER A 46 -3.50 -2.82 29.70
C SER A 46 -3.51 -2.51 28.20
N LYS A 47 -4.50 -3.05 27.48
CA LYS A 47 -4.73 -2.69 26.07
C LYS A 47 -5.06 -1.21 25.87
N ALA A 48 -5.54 -0.53 26.92
CA ALA A 48 -5.85 0.90 26.90
C ALA A 48 -4.59 1.79 26.91
N ASP A 49 -3.43 1.21 27.19
CA ASP A 49 -2.15 1.92 27.21
C ASP A 49 -1.65 2.20 25.78
N LEU A 50 -2.18 1.50 24.77
CA LEU A 50 -1.86 1.74 23.36
C LEU A 50 -2.93 2.61 22.70
N THR A 51 -2.53 3.77 22.17
CA THR A 51 -3.41 4.75 21.52
C THR A 51 -3.12 4.86 20.02
N GLY A 52 -3.99 5.56 19.27
CA GLY A 52 -3.82 5.72 17.82
C GLY A 52 -4.40 4.58 16.98
N SER A 53 -5.09 3.61 17.59
CA SER A 53 -5.86 2.59 16.87
C SER A 53 -7.19 2.26 17.56
N LYS A 54 -8.24 1.95 16.77
CA LYS A 54 -9.55 1.51 17.28
C LYS A 54 -9.56 0.06 17.78
N ALA A 55 -8.54 -0.73 17.46
CA ALA A 55 -8.46 -2.14 17.86
C ALA A 55 -7.64 -2.29 19.13
N GLU A 56 -8.22 -2.92 20.15
CA GLU A 56 -7.53 -3.19 21.41
C GLU A 56 -6.45 -4.26 21.22
N GLN A 57 -5.19 -3.90 21.48
CA GLN A 57 -4.06 -4.81 21.43
C GLN A 57 -3.15 -4.56 22.64
N GLN A 58 -2.38 -5.57 23.05
CA GLN A 58 -1.37 -5.46 24.10
C GLN A 58 -0.02 -5.90 23.54
N VAL A 59 1.03 -5.20 23.95
CA VAL A 59 2.42 -5.50 23.62
C VAL A 59 3.20 -5.60 24.93
N ASP A 60 3.99 -6.66 25.10
CA ASP A 60 4.67 -6.87 26.39
C ASP A 60 5.74 -5.81 26.63
N LEU A 61 6.51 -5.45 25.59
CA LEU A 61 7.55 -4.43 25.65
C LEU A 61 7.63 -3.66 24.32
N LEU A 62 7.84 -2.35 24.39
CA LEU A 62 8.00 -1.48 23.23
C LEU A 62 9.13 -0.48 23.45
N LEU A 63 9.77 -0.04 22.37
CA LEU A 63 10.78 1.02 22.37
C LEU A 63 10.20 2.29 21.75
N ARG A 64 10.46 3.46 22.36
CA ARG A 64 10.14 4.79 21.80
C ARG A 64 11.34 5.71 21.85
N SER A 65 11.32 6.78 21.05
CA SER A 65 12.27 7.89 21.20
C SER A 65 12.04 8.62 22.53
N LYS A 66 13.11 9.15 23.13
CA LYS A 66 13.03 10.00 24.33
C LYS A 66 12.44 11.39 24.07
N ASP A 67 12.40 11.83 22.82
CA ASP A 67 11.97 13.19 22.44
C ASP A 67 10.43 13.35 22.38
N GLY A 68 9.66 12.29 22.69
CA GLY A 68 8.20 12.27 22.65
C GLY A 68 7.50 12.72 23.93
N SER A 69 6.20 13.02 23.83
CA SER A 69 5.39 13.54 24.95
C SER A 69 5.37 12.60 26.17
N PRO A 70 5.41 13.14 27.41
CA PRO A 70 5.78 12.39 28.62
C PRO A 70 4.62 11.64 29.29
N SER A 71 3.56 11.24 28.57
CA SER A 71 2.54 10.40 29.21
C SER A 71 3.13 9.01 29.48
N GLN A 72 3.56 8.76 30.71
CA GLN A 72 4.23 7.52 31.12
C GLN A 72 3.42 6.26 30.79
N ASN A 73 2.09 6.38 30.74
CA ASN A 73 1.17 5.23 30.67
C ASN A 73 0.38 5.14 29.35
N LYS A 74 0.63 6.03 28.39
CA LYS A 74 0.00 5.98 27.06
C LYS A 74 1.05 6.04 25.96
N HIS A 75 0.92 5.14 25.00
CA HIS A 75 1.87 4.87 23.94
C HIS A 75 1.14 4.93 22.60
N ASP A 76 1.39 5.96 21.81
CA ASP A 76 0.83 6.05 20.46
C ASP A 76 1.64 5.17 19.49
N TRP A 77 0.95 4.47 18.59
CA TRP A 77 1.61 3.67 17.54
C TRP A 77 2.55 4.49 16.65
N ARG A 78 2.37 5.81 16.58
CA ARG A 78 3.27 6.73 15.86
C ARG A 78 4.67 6.86 16.47
N ASP A 79 4.80 6.58 17.76
CA ASP A 79 6.06 6.78 18.50
C ASP A 79 6.86 5.49 18.70
N ILE A 80 6.30 4.35 18.28
CA ILE A 80 6.87 3.01 18.52
C ILE A 80 7.94 2.69 17.47
N LEU A 81 9.16 2.40 17.93
CA LEU A 81 10.34 2.10 17.11
C LEU A 81 10.61 0.59 17.00
N VAL A 82 10.38 -0.14 18.09
CA VAL A 82 10.59 -1.60 18.19
C VAL A 82 9.46 -2.21 19.01
N VAL A 83 8.97 -3.37 18.60
CA VAL A 83 7.92 -4.13 19.31
C VAL A 83 8.47 -5.47 19.77
N ASP A 84 8.19 -5.86 21.01
CA ASP A 84 8.58 -7.16 21.56
C ASP A 84 7.39 -7.90 22.19
N GLU A 85 7.55 -9.23 22.25
CA GLU A 85 6.56 -10.17 22.74
C GLU A 85 7.24 -11.22 23.65
N LEU A 86 6.85 -11.20 24.93
CA LEU A 86 7.37 -12.08 25.96
C LEU A 86 6.44 -13.30 26.10
N LYS A 87 6.98 -14.51 25.96
CA LYS A 87 6.20 -15.75 26.10
C LYS A 87 6.65 -16.60 27.27
N LYS A 88 5.67 -17.12 28.00
CA LYS A 88 5.85 -18.11 29.08
C LYS A 88 6.25 -19.51 28.59
N SER A 89 6.10 -19.81 27.29
CA SER A 89 6.42 -21.14 26.75
C SER A 89 7.91 -21.36 26.53
N LYS A 90 8.39 -22.60 26.74
CA LYS A 90 9.79 -22.99 26.50
C LYS A 90 10.18 -23.09 25.01
N GLU A 91 9.19 -23.07 24.12
CA GLU A 91 9.39 -23.07 22.67
C GLU A 91 8.88 -21.78 22.05
N ILE A 92 9.64 -21.28 21.08
CA ILE A 92 9.19 -20.23 20.17
C ILE A 92 8.23 -20.89 19.17
N ARG A 93 6.94 -20.95 19.52
CA ARG A 93 5.88 -21.41 18.59
C ARG A 93 5.75 -20.43 17.43
N THR A 94 6.52 -20.69 16.37
CA THR A 94 6.87 -19.69 15.36
C THR A 94 5.64 -19.10 14.67
N LYS A 95 4.63 -19.90 14.33
CA LYS A 95 3.48 -19.41 13.55
C LYS A 95 2.52 -18.54 14.36
N ALA A 96 2.17 -18.94 15.59
CA ALA A 96 1.22 -18.19 16.41
C ALA A 96 1.83 -16.86 16.90
N THR A 97 3.08 -16.91 17.35
CA THR A 97 3.83 -15.72 17.76
C THR A 97 4.06 -14.79 16.56
N LEU A 98 4.45 -15.30 15.40
CA LEU A 98 4.61 -14.47 14.19
C LEU A 98 3.30 -13.80 13.75
N LEU A 99 2.16 -14.46 13.90
CA LEU A 99 0.85 -13.85 13.63
C LEU A 99 0.52 -12.73 14.61
N GLN A 100 0.91 -12.85 15.89
CA GLN A 100 0.70 -11.82 16.89
C GLN A 100 1.60 -10.60 16.64
N ILE A 101 2.90 -10.81 16.44
CA ILE A 101 3.84 -9.75 16.02
C ILE A 101 3.36 -9.09 14.74
N GLY A 102 2.94 -9.89 13.74
CA GLY A 102 2.42 -9.37 12.48
C GLY A 102 1.22 -8.46 12.66
N ARG A 103 0.35 -8.70 13.65
CA ARG A 103 -0.73 -7.76 13.99
C ARG A 103 -0.20 -6.44 14.54
N CYS A 104 0.79 -6.47 15.44
CA CYS A 104 1.43 -5.26 15.97
C CYS A 104 2.13 -4.46 14.86
N VAL A 105 2.92 -5.15 14.03
CA VAL A 105 3.62 -4.56 12.88
C VAL A 105 2.64 -3.86 11.94
N ARG A 106 1.47 -4.45 11.66
CA ARG A 106 0.41 -3.78 10.87
C ARG A 106 -0.07 -2.48 11.49
N LYS A 107 -0.11 -2.37 12.82
CA LYS A 107 -0.51 -1.15 13.53
C LYS A 107 0.55 -0.08 13.45
N VAL A 108 1.81 -0.45 13.67
CA VAL A 108 2.94 0.49 13.51
C VAL A 108 2.96 1.02 12.09
N PHE A 109 2.90 0.13 11.09
CA PHE A 109 2.81 0.54 9.69
C PHE A 109 1.59 1.40 9.38
N ALA A 110 0.42 1.16 9.98
CA ALA A 110 -0.73 2.04 9.77
C ALA A 110 -0.54 3.44 10.38
N ALA A 111 0.20 3.54 11.48
CA ALA A 111 0.51 4.80 12.14
C ALA A 111 1.71 5.53 11.51
N GLN A 112 2.64 4.77 10.93
CA GLN A 112 3.87 5.21 10.29
C GLN A 112 3.90 4.68 8.83
N PRO A 113 3.09 5.27 7.94
CA PRO A 113 2.84 4.72 6.61
C PRO A 113 4.08 4.72 5.71
N THR A 114 5.03 5.62 5.95
CA THR A 114 6.28 5.76 5.17
C THR A 114 7.45 4.96 5.74
N GLN A 115 7.26 4.26 6.88
CA GLN A 115 8.29 3.43 7.48
C GLN A 115 8.72 2.28 6.54
N ARG A 116 10.02 2.11 6.39
CA ARG A 116 10.63 1.15 5.44
C ARG A 116 10.64 -0.28 5.98
N PHE A 117 10.95 -0.42 7.27
CA PHE A 117 10.95 -1.70 7.97
C PHE A 117 10.82 -1.46 9.47
N ILE A 118 10.48 -2.50 10.22
CA ILE A 118 10.41 -2.46 11.67
C ILE A 118 11.15 -3.65 12.28
N HIS A 119 11.91 -3.37 13.33
CA HIS A 119 12.51 -4.41 14.16
C HIS A 119 11.51 -4.89 15.20
N THR A 120 11.49 -6.20 15.40
CA THR A 120 10.76 -6.82 16.50
C THR A 120 11.60 -7.94 17.07
N PHE A 121 11.31 -8.37 18.29
CA PHE A 121 11.92 -9.57 18.82
C PHE A 121 10.94 -10.32 19.69
N THR A 122 11.36 -11.52 20.09
CA THR A 122 10.59 -12.42 20.94
C THR A 122 11.53 -13.04 21.94
N VAL A 123 11.14 -13.07 23.20
CA VAL A 123 11.86 -13.78 24.25
C VAL A 123 10.96 -14.86 24.84
N CYS A 124 11.44 -16.10 24.81
CA CYS A 124 10.76 -17.29 25.30
C CYS A 124 11.70 -18.02 26.26
N SER A 125 11.49 -17.85 27.57
CA SER A 125 12.41 -18.36 28.59
C SER A 125 13.85 -17.90 28.31
N THR A 126 14.78 -18.81 27.99
CA THR A 126 16.20 -18.52 27.70
C THR A 126 16.50 -18.33 26.21
N LYS A 127 15.48 -18.30 25.35
CA LYS A 127 15.64 -18.18 23.89
C LYS A 127 15.13 -16.83 23.42
N MET A 128 15.95 -16.10 22.69
CA MET A 128 15.56 -14.89 21.99
C MET A 128 15.59 -15.12 20.48
N LYS A 129 14.70 -14.46 19.76
CA LYS A 129 14.72 -14.40 18.30
C LYS A 129 14.34 -13.00 17.85
N THR A 130 15.21 -12.38 17.07
CA THR A 130 14.92 -11.08 16.45
C THR A 130 14.32 -11.28 15.07
N TRP A 131 13.48 -10.33 14.70
CA TRP A 131 12.80 -10.29 13.42
C TRP A 131 12.88 -8.89 12.83
N MET A 132 13.01 -8.82 11.52
CA MET A 132 12.86 -7.59 10.77
C MET A 132 11.71 -7.79 9.81
N PHE A 133 10.72 -6.89 9.85
CA PHE A 133 9.60 -6.91 8.91
C PHE A 133 9.80 -5.76 7.93
N ASP A 134 10.04 -6.10 6.67
CA ASP A 134 9.92 -5.17 5.55
C ASP A 134 8.66 -5.49 4.73
N HIS A 135 8.53 -4.86 3.56
CA HIS A 135 7.38 -5.02 2.67
C HIS A 135 7.41 -6.31 1.82
N SER A 136 8.51 -7.07 1.87
CA SER A 136 8.61 -8.45 1.36
C SER A 136 8.30 -9.50 2.43
N GLY A 137 8.31 -9.13 3.71
CA GLY A 137 7.86 -9.99 4.81
C GLY A 137 8.86 -10.05 5.97
N PRO A 138 8.65 -10.99 6.91
CA PRO A 138 9.52 -11.15 8.07
C PRO A 138 10.80 -11.94 7.75
N TYR A 139 11.94 -11.43 8.19
CA TYR A 139 13.22 -12.14 8.29
C TYR A 139 13.56 -12.37 9.76
N SER A 140 14.41 -13.35 10.05
CA SER A 140 14.84 -13.60 11.43
C SER A 140 16.32 -13.93 11.53
N SER A 141 16.95 -13.54 12.63
CA SER A 141 18.37 -13.78 12.94
C SER A 141 18.71 -15.23 13.31
N GLY A 142 17.73 -16.13 13.40
CA GLY A 142 17.89 -17.44 14.04
C GLY A 142 17.50 -17.37 15.53
N VAL A 143 17.83 -18.41 16.29
CA VAL A 143 17.54 -18.45 17.74
C VAL A 143 18.83 -18.17 18.51
N ILE A 144 18.80 -17.14 19.35
CA ILE A 144 19.87 -16.79 20.28
C ILE A 144 19.55 -17.47 21.62
N ASN A 145 20.45 -18.30 22.12
CA ASN A 145 20.33 -18.82 23.49
C ASN A 145 21.00 -17.83 24.44
N ILE A 146 20.20 -17.17 25.26
CA ILE A 146 20.63 -16.10 26.17
C ILE A 146 21.71 -16.61 27.13
N ASN A 147 21.62 -17.86 27.58
CA ASN A 147 22.60 -18.42 28.52
C ASN A 147 23.93 -18.78 27.88
N GLU A 148 23.94 -19.04 26.57
CA GLU A 148 25.15 -19.40 25.82
C GLU A 148 25.83 -18.14 25.25
N ASP A 149 25.04 -17.16 24.80
CA ASP A 149 25.54 -15.91 24.23
C ASP A 149 24.86 -14.68 24.84
N LEU A 150 25.16 -14.45 26.12
CA LEU A 150 24.74 -13.25 26.85
C LEU A 150 25.21 -11.97 26.14
N LYS A 151 26.39 -12.00 25.52
CA LYS A 151 26.97 -10.81 24.86
C LYS A 151 26.11 -10.40 23.66
N GLN A 152 25.75 -11.33 22.79
CA GLN A 152 24.89 -11.05 21.64
C GLN A 152 23.50 -10.59 22.10
N PHE A 153 22.95 -11.20 23.15
CA PHE A 153 21.70 -10.73 23.76
C PHE A 153 21.78 -9.25 24.16
N PHE A 154 22.77 -8.83 24.96
CA PHE A 154 22.94 -7.43 25.35
C PHE A 154 23.16 -6.50 24.14
N GLN A 155 23.95 -6.93 23.17
CA GLN A 155 24.23 -6.14 21.97
C GLN A 155 22.97 -5.79 21.20
N VAL A 156 22.01 -6.72 21.10
CA VAL A 156 20.73 -6.43 20.45
C VAL A 156 19.96 -5.37 21.22
N LEU A 157 19.81 -5.53 22.54
CA LEU A 157 18.97 -4.65 23.35
C LEU A 157 19.49 -3.22 23.39
N ILE A 158 20.80 -3.08 23.63
CA ILE A 158 21.50 -1.80 23.65
C ILE A 158 21.53 -1.23 22.22
N GLY A 159 21.77 -2.09 21.22
CA GLY A 159 21.78 -1.73 19.82
C GLY A 159 20.53 -0.97 19.42
N TYR A 160 19.34 -1.52 19.68
CA TYR A 160 18.09 -0.84 19.33
C TYR A 160 17.93 0.54 19.96
N THR A 161 18.39 0.75 21.20
CA THR A 161 18.30 2.06 21.86
C THR A 161 19.27 3.11 21.32
N MET A 162 20.31 2.67 20.60
CA MET A 162 21.37 3.52 20.05
C MET A 162 21.32 3.63 18.52
N MET A 163 20.45 2.86 17.86
CA MET A 163 20.28 2.91 16.42
C MET A 163 19.72 4.27 15.99
N SER A 164 20.20 4.75 14.84
CA SER A 164 19.62 5.94 14.23
C SER A 164 18.22 5.67 13.68
N ASN A 165 17.48 6.74 13.36
CA ASN A 165 16.19 6.64 12.67
C ASN A 165 16.30 5.82 11.37
N GLU A 166 17.40 5.95 10.63
CA GLU A 166 17.64 5.17 9.41
C GLU A 166 17.75 3.67 9.72
N GLU A 167 18.49 3.31 10.78
CA GLU A 167 18.74 1.92 11.19
C GLU A 167 17.51 1.25 11.83
N LEU A 168 16.63 2.05 12.44
CA LEU A 168 15.31 1.63 12.93
C LEU A 168 14.24 1.55 11.82
N GLY A 169 14.62 1.91 10.58
CA GLY A 169 13.76 1.79 9.41
C GLY A 169 12.75 2.92 9.24
N LEU A 170 12.87 4.00 10.00
CA LEU A 170 12.11 5.23 9.77
C LEU A 170 12.48 5.84 8.41
N ASP A 171 11.56 6.64 7.86
CA ASP A 171 11.83 7.41 6.65
C ASP A 171 12.78 8.57 6.95
N THR A 172 13.76 8.72 6.06
CA THR A 172 14.75 9.82 6.07
C THR A 172 14.59 10.74 4.87
N PHE A 173 13.64 10.43 3.99
CA PHE A 173 13.37 11.15 2.74
C PHE A 173 12.23 12.16 2.87
N ILE A 174 11.51 12.17 4.00
CA ILE A 174 10.55 13.21 4.35
C ILE A 174 11.21 14.08 5.42
N ALA A 175 11.54 15.31 5.06
CA ALA A 175 11.97 16.31 6.01
C ALA A 175 10.76 16.76 6.83
N ARG A 176 10.88 16.79 8.15
CA ARG A 176 9.83 17.25 9.06
C ARG A 176 10.37 18.44 9.85
N ASP A 177 9.74 19.59 9.69
CA ASP A 177 10.07 20.84 10.38
C ASP A 177 8.80 21.46 11.01
N GLU A 178 8.93 22.65 11.61
CA GLU A 178 7.78 23.37 12.20
C GLU A 178 6.71 23.74 11.14
N ASP A 179 7.11 23.86 9.87
CA ASP A 179 6.22 24.20 8.75
C ASP A 179 5.52 22.96 8.16
N GLY A 180 5.96 21.75 8.47
CA GLY A 180 5.28 20.49 8.14
C GLY A 180 6.21 19.44 7.56
N SER A 181 5.65 18.55 6.74
CA SER A 181 6.40 17.48 6.07
C SER A 181 6.73 17.90 4.64
N LYS A 182 7.98 17.71 4.19
CA LYS A 182 8.46 18.09 2.86
C LYS A 182 9.18 16.92 2.19
N ILE A 183 9.07 16.84 0.87
CA ILE A 183 9.76 15.85 0.03
C ILE A 183 10.41 16.52 -1.17
N THR A 184 11.37 15.83 -1.75
CA THR A 184 12.12 16.30 -2.91
C THR A 184 12.02 15.28 -4.04
N VAL A 185 11.60 15.73 -5.22
CA VAL A 185 11.40 14.87 -6.41
C VAL A 185 12.02 15.49 -7.66
N LYS A 186 12.26 14.67 -8.69
CA LYS A 186 12.83 15.14 -9.95
C LYS A 186 11.73 15.36 -10.98
N GLY A 187 11.69 16.56 -11.57
CA GLY A 187 10.73 16.90 -12.61
C GLY A 187 11.04 16.19 -13.95
N PRO A 188 10.04 15.97 -14.81
CA PRO A 188 10.26 15.39 -16.13
C PRO A 188 11.10 16.34 -17.00
N GLY A 189 12.34 15.94 -17.33
CA GLY A 189 13.24 16.74 -18.17
C GLY A 189 13.85 17.97 -17.48
N ILE A 190 13.64 18.12 -16.16
CA ILE A 190 14.19 19.22 -15.36
C ILE A 190 15.36 18.66 -14.52
N PRO A 191 16.56 19.25 -14.60
CA PRO A 191 17.72 18.79 -13.81
C PRO A 191 17.61 19.17 -12.33
N GLU A 192 16.89 20.24 -12.02
CA GLU A 192 16.66 20.73 -10.66
C GLU A 192 15.61 19.88 -9.92
N GLU A 193 15.82 19.73 -8.63
CA GLU A 193 14.91 19.02 -7.75
C GLU A 193 13.77 19.95 -7.30
N ILE A 194 12.56 19.41 -7.26
CA ILE A 194 11.34 20.10 -6.85
C ILE A 194 11.05 19.71 -5.41
N GLU A 195 11.04 20.69 -4.51
CA GLU A 195 10.59 20.52 -3.12
C GLU A 195 9.08 20.73 -3.03
N LEU A 196 8.39 19.82 -2.33
CA LEU A 196 6.93 19.83 -2.20
C LEU A 196 6.55 19.58 -0.74
N ARG A 197 5.56 20.32 -0.25
CA ARG A 197 4.99 20.12 1.08
C ARG A 197 3.92 19.04 1.02
N LEU A 198 3.99 18.07 1.94
CA LEU A 198 2.96 17.08 2.18
C LEU A 198 1.98 17.59 3.24
N ASP A 199 0.69 17.38 2.98
CA ASP A 199 -0.40 17.73 3.89
C ASP A 199 -1.18 16.48 4.31
N GLU A 200 -2.49 16.41 4.07
CA GLU A 200 -3.34 15.31 4.51
C GLU A 200 -2.98 13.97 3.85
N MET A 201 -2.93 12.90 4.64
CA MET A 201 -2.86 11.54 4.12
C MET A 201 -4.24 11.11 3.56
N LEU A 202 -4.30 10.93 2.24
CA LEU A 202 -5.53 10.60 1.51
C LEU A 202 -5.89 9.11 1.59
N SER A 203 -4.88 8.23 1.51
CA SER A 203 -5.10 6.78 1.49
C SER A 203 -3.86 6.00 1.93
N PHE A 204 -4.09 4.82 2.51
CA PHE A 204 -3.06 3.90 2.97
C PHE A 204 -3.54 2.43 2.92
N GLN A 205 -2.69 1.53 2.40
CA GLN A 205 -3.00 0.10 2.34
C GLN A 205 -2.54 -0.67 3.60
N HIS A 206 -3.48 -1.38 4.24
CA HIS A 206 -3.29 -2.02 5.55
C HIS A 206 -2.57 -3.39 5.54
N ALA A 207 -2.10 -3.86 4.39
CA ALA A 207 -1.41 -5.16 4.27
C ALA A 207 0.11 -5.00 4.43
N ILE A 208 0.78 -6.01 5.02
CA ILE A 208 2.24 -5.98 5.22
C ILE A 208 2.96 -6.28 3.90
N MET A 209 2.54 -7.35 3.20
CA MET A 209 3.14 -7.77 1.94
C MET A 209 2.24 -7.32 0.79
N CYS A 210 2.50 -6.13 0.25
CA CYS A 210 1.84 -5.57 -0.94
C CYS A 210 2.63 -4.36 -1.47
N HIS A 211 2.18 -3.75 -2.58
CA HIS A 211 2.73 -2.49 -3.10
C HIS A 211 2.63 -1.33 -2.08
N ARG A 212 1.77 -1.48 -1.06
CA ARG A 212 1.59 -0.59 0.10
C ARG A 212 1.57 0.88 -0.26
N THR A 213 0.70 1.19 -1.22
CA THR A 213 0.50 2.54 -1.72
C THR A 213 0.04 3.45 -0.58
N THR A 214 0.76 4.54 -0.39
CA THR A 214 0.39 5.63 0.52
C THR A 214 0.30 6.91 -0.29
N CYS A 215 -0.82 7.63 -0.19
CA CYS A 215 -1.03 8.87 -0.91
C CYS A 215 -1.18 10.03 0.08
N PHE A 216 -0.46 11.12 -0.18
CA PHE A 216 -0.59 12.39 0.54
C PHE A 216 -1.03 13.47 -0.44
N LEU A 217 -1.83 14.42 0.04
CA LEU A 217 -2.00 15.69 -0.65
C LEU A 217 -0.64 16.40 -0.66
N ALA A 218 -0.29 16.97 -1.80
CA ALA A 218 0.96 17.69 -1.98
C ALA A 218 0.67 19.10 -2.50
N ASP A 219 1.27 20.09 -1.86
CA ASP A 219 1.26 21.47 -2.34
C ASP A 219 2.28 21.61 -3.46
N VAL A 220 1.80 21.89 -4.68
CA VAL A 220 2.62 22.10 -5.89
C VAL A 220 2.57 23.59 -6.30
N GLY A 221 2.32 24.49 -5.35
CA GLY A 221 2.16 25.92 -5.60
C GLY A 221 0.70 26.31 -5.84
N GLU A 222 0.35 26.74 -7.05
CA GLU A 222 -1.02 27.20 -7.35
C GLU A 222 -2.04 26.04 -7.47
N VAL A 223 -1.56 24.81 -7.59
CA VAL A 223 -2.36 23.60 -7.79
C VAL A 223 -2.03 22.55 -6.74
N GLU A 224 -3.06 21.84 -6.29
CA GLU A 224 -2.89 20.68 -5.41
C GLU A 224 -2.55 19.45 -6.25
N GLY A 225 -1.57 18.68 -5.80
CA GLY A 225 -1.18 17.39 -6.35
C GLY A 225 -1.31 16.27 -5.33
N VAL A 226 -0.90 15.06 -5.73
CA VAL A 226 -0.86 13.87 -4.88
C VAL A 226 0.51 13.25 -4.95
N ALA A 227 1.15 13.07 -3.80
CA ALA A 227 2.38 12.28 -3.65
C ALA A 227 2.03 10.83 -3.31
N LYS A 228 2.27 9.92 -4.25
CA LYS A 228 2.05 8.47 -4.17
C LYS A 228 3.38 7.79 -3.85
N PHE A 229 3.47 7.15 -2.69
CA PHE A 229 4.58 6.27 -2.29
C PHE A 229 4.18 4.83 -2.50
N SER A 230 4.98 4.05 -3.23
CA SER A 230 4.68 2.65 -3.50
C SER A 230 5.93 1.79 -3.65
N TRP A 231 5.83 0.55 -3.20
CA TRP A 231 6.83 -0.49 -3.42
C TRP A 231 6.51 -1.25 -4.70
N VAL A 232 7.39 -1.16 -5.68
CA VAL A 232 7.18 -1.77 -7.00
C VAL A 232 8.35 -2.69 -7.32
N LEU A 233 8.12 -3.77 -8.05
CA LEU A 233 9.23 -4.59 -8.54
C LEU A 233 10.11 -3.74 -9.45
N ASP A 234 11.42 -3.83 -9.30
CA ASP A 234 12.42 -2.99 -9.99
C ASP A 234 12.21 -2.94 -11.53
N LYS A 235 11.69 -4.03 -12.09
CA LYS A 235 11.40 -4.18 -13.53
C LYS A 235 10.04 -3.65 -13.98
N GLN A 236 9.24 -3.04 -13.10
CA GLN A 236 7.84 -2.67 -13.34
C GLN A 236 7.55 -1.18 -13.08
N GLN A 237 8.35 -0.24 -13.63
CA GLN A 237 8.02 1.20 -13.56
C GLN A 237 6.94 1.64 -14.58
N LEU A 238 5.95 0.76 -14.82
CA LEU A 238 5.03 0.88 -15.93
C LEU A 238 4.13 2.12 -15.84
N GLU A 239 3.64 2.46 -14.64
CA GLU A 239 2.78 3.64 -14.45
C GLU A 239 3.50 4.94 -14.80
N ILE A 240 4.74 5.13 -14.32
CA ILE A 240 5.54 6.33 -14.59
C ILE A 240 5.84 6.44 -16.09
N GLU A 241 6.21 5.33 -16.72
CA GLU A 241 6.50 5.29 -18.16
C GLU A 241 5.26 5.58 -19.01
N LEU A 242 4.12 4.98 -18.67
CA LEU A 242 2.86 5.19 -19.39
C LEU A 242 2.30 6.61 -19.20
N LEU A 243 2.44 7.19 -18.01
CA LEU A 243 2.05 8.59 -17.78
C LEU A 243 2.96 9.57 -18.55
N LYS A 244 4.28 9.31 -18.63
CA LYS A 244 5.19 10.08 -19.50
C LYS A 244 4.78 9.97 -20.96
N LEU A 245 4.47 8.75 -21.40
CA LEU A 245 4.06 8.49 -22.78
C LEU A 245 2.73 9.18 -23.12
N ALA A 246 1.74 9.12 -22.22
CA ALA A 246 0.47 9.81 -22.36
C ALA A 246 0.67 11.34 -22.48
N GLY A 247 1.56 11.91 -21.66
CA GLY A 247 1.94 13.32 -21.77
C GLY A 247 2.60 13.68 -23.11
N GLN A 248 3.51 12.84 -23.60
CA GLN A 248 4.16 13.03 -24.91
C GLN A 248 3.19 12.94 -26.09
N ARG A 249 2.14 12.13 -25.95
CA ARG A 249 1.08 11.92 -26.95
C ARG A 249 -0.10 12.89 -26.79
N ASN A 250 0.00 13.88 -25.90
CA ASN A 250 -1.04 14.87 -25.63
C ASN A 250 -2.40 14.27 -25.24
N VAL A 251 -2.40 13.16 -24.50
CA VAL A 251 -3.63 12.57 -23.96
C VAL A 251 -4.33 13.55 -23.02
N GLN A 252 -5.63 13.70 -23.17
CA GLN A 252 -6.48 14.59 -22.37
C GLN A 252 -7.18 13.86 -21.22
N GLY A 253 -7.50 14.59 -20.15
CA GLY A 253 -8.30 14.07 -19.02
C GLY A 253 -7.63 12.99 -18.15
N VAL A 254 -6.31 12.83 -18.25
CA VAL A 254 -5.48 11.98 -17.36
C VAL A 254 -4.54 12.84 -16.52
N THR A 255 -4.21 12.41 -15.31
CA THR A 255 -3.28 13.15 -14.45
C THR A 255 -1.88 13.27 -15.05
N ARG A 256 -1.19 14.37 -14.77
CA ARG A 256 0.16 14.66 -15.26
C ARG A 256 1.19 14.46 -14.17
N ILE A 257 2.39 14.01 -14.55
CA ILE A 257 3.53 13.89 -13.64
C ILE A 257 4.09 15.27 -13.36
N ILE A 258 4.21 15.61 -12.07
CA ILE A 258 4.96 16.76 -11.57
C ILE A 258 6.42 16.36 -11.35
N GLY A 259 6.62 15.22 -10.69
CA GLY A 259 7.95 14.68 -10.46
C GLY A 259 7.92 13.25 -9.97
N HIS A 260 9.07 12.60 -10.01
CA HIS A 260 9.24 11.27 -9.45
C HIS A 260 10.62 11.11 -8.82
N SER A 261 10.74 10.19 -7.86
CA SER A 261 12.01 9.85 -7.22
C SER A 261 12.06 8.36 -6.87
N ILE A 262 13.25 7.80 -7.00
CA ILE A 262 13.57 6.45 -6.51
C ILE A 262 14.20 6.62 -5.14
N ILE A 263 13.54 6.13 -4.10
CA ILE A 263 13.96 6.38 -2.71
C ILE A 263 14.97 5.34 -2.24
N THR A 264 14.63 4.06 -2.36
CA THR A 264 15.49 2.94 -1.89
C THR A 264 15.01 1.62 -2.47
N SER A 265 15.83 0.58 -2.38
CA SER A 265 15.42 -0.79 -2.69
C SER A 265 15.58 -1.73 -1.50
N ILE A 266 14.85 -2.84 -1.52
CA ILE A 266 14.97 -3.89 -0.49
C ILE A 266 16.41 -4.44 -0.45
N THR A 267 17.04 -4.59 -1.62
CA THR A 267 18.45 -5.00 -1.72
C THR A 267 19.37 -3.98 -1.03
N ASP A 268 19.19 -2.69 -1.27
CA ASP A 268 20.00 -1.64 -0.62
C ASP A 268 19.82 -1.65 0.90
N MET A 269 18.59 -1.83 1.36
CA MET A 269 18.26 -1.92 2.78
C MET A 269 18.92 -3.13 3.44
N LYS A 270 18.83 -4.30 2.81
CA LYS A 270 19.45 -5.54 3.30
C LYS A 270 20.97 -5.43 3.35
N HIS A 271 21.60 -4.87 2.32
CA HIS A 271 23.04 -4.67 2.31
C HIS A 271 23.52 -3.70 3.40
N ARG A 272 22.81 -2.59 3.62
CA ARG A 272 23.15 -1.64 4.70
C ARG A 272 22.98 -2.24 6.09
N SER A 273 21.94 -3.05 6.29
CA SER A 273 21.66 -3.71 7.57
C SER A 273 22.67 -4.82 7.89
N LEU A 274 22.96 -5.72 6.94
CA LEU A 274 23.86 -6.86 7.14
C LEU A 274 25.36 -6.47 7.16
N ASN A 275 25.79 -5.48 6.36
CA ASN A 275 27.20 -5.07 6.33
C ASN A 275 27.63 -4.32 7.59
N LYS A 276 26.73 -3.61 8.28
CA LYS A 276 27.06 -2.92 9.54
C LYS A 276 27.23 -3.90 10.71
N GLU A 277 26.45 -4.99 10.76
CA GLU A 277 26.68 -6.08 11.73
C GLU A 277 28.01 -6.80 11.46
N MET A 278 28.34 -7.09 10.19
CA MET A 278 29.54 -7.85 9.85
C MET A 278 30.85 -7.03 9.89
N GLN A 279 30.83 -5.73 9.55
CA GLN A 279 32.05 -4.90 9.54
C GLN A 279 32.45 -4.40 10.93
N LYS A 280 31.51 -4.13 11.85
CA LYS A 280 31.83 -3.90 13.27
C LYS A 280 32.43 -5.15 13.94
N LEU A 281 32.16 -6.34 13.39
CA LEU A 281 32.75 -7.60 13.85
C LEU A 281 34.19 -7.85 13.36
N LYS A 282 34.66 -7.18 12.30
CA LYS A 282 36.05 -7.34 11.81
C LYS A 282 37.04 -6.32 12.37
N GLN A 283 36.59 -5.16 12.85
CA GLN A 283 37.48 -4.12 13.37
C GLN A 283 37.89 -4.29 14.85
N SER A 284 37.35 -5.29 15.56
CA SER A 284 37.76 -5.59 16.95
C SER A 284 38.86 -6.67 17.06
N HIS A 285 39.42 -7.13 15.94
CA HIS A 285 40.61 -7.97 15.91
C HIS A 285 41.66 -7.40 14.94
N SER A 286 42.20 -6.22 15.25
CA SER A 286 43.62 -5.92 14.94
C SER A 286 44.05 -4.59 15.58
N THR A 287 44.72 -4.69 16.73
CA THR A 287 45.72 -3.74 17.24
C THR A 287 46.38 -4.48 18.41
N ASN A 288 47.66 -4.86 18.42
CA ASN A 288 48.87 -4.29 17.86
C ASN A 288 49.88 -5.42 17.56
N GLN A 289 50.74 -5.25 16.54
CA GLN A 289 52.19 -5.17 16.76
C GLN A 289 52.93 -4.70 15.50
N LEU A 290 53.93 -3.85 15.73
CA LEU A 290 54.83 -3.23 14.77
C LEU A 290 56.08 -4.11 14.58
N SER A 291 56.57 -4.18 13.34
CA SER A 291 57.98 -4.24 12.89
C SER A 291 58.43 -5.41 11.98
N SER A 292 58.99 -4.98 10.84
CA SER A 292 60.04 -5.52 9.93
C SER A 292 59.98 -6.94 9.33
N ASP A 293 59.93 -6.93 7.99
CA ASP A 293 60.70 -7.68 6.99
C ASP A 293 60.64 -9.21 6.82
N THR A 294 60.51 -9.57 5.53
CA THR A 294 60.94 -10.77 4.77
C THR A 294 59.85 -11.78 4.37
N GLN A 295 59.73 -12.01 3.05
CA GLN A 295 58.93 -13.05 2.37
C GLN A 295 59.52 -14.48 2.52
N PRO A 296 59.01 -15.52 1.81
CA PRO A 296 57.67 -16.14 1.85
C PRO A 296 57.76 -17.66 2.13
N GLY A 297 56.68 -18.33 2.58
CA GLY A 297 56.68 -19.79 2.65
C GLY A 297 55.39 -20.44 3.17
N ASN A 298 54.75 -21.21 2.29
CA ASN A 298 53.77 -22.30 2.48
C ASN A 298 53.29 -22.65 3.91
N GLU A 299 51.97 -22.68 4.14
CA GLU A 299 51.20 -23.93 4.27
C GLU A 299 49.70 -23.69 4.61
N LEU A 300 48.86 -24.49 3.95
CA LEU A 300 47.51 -24.94 4.34
C LEU A 300 46.36 -23.91 4.43
N ALA A 301 45.76 -23.64 3.27
CA ALA A 301 44.44 -23.04 3.15
C ALA A 301 43.36 -23.98 3.72
N PHE A 302 42.79 -23.62 4.88
CA PHE A 302 41.51 -24.16 5.31
C PHE A 302 40.37 -23.27 4.78
N SER A 303 39.63 -23.81 3.81
CA SER A 303 38.35 -23.27 3.38
C SER A 303 37.32 -23.52 4.48
N ALA A 304 36.92 -22.46 5.20
CA ALA A 304 35.72 -22.50 6.02
C ALA A 304 34.53 -22.09 5.16
N GLN A 305 33.67 -23.04 4.83
CA GLN A 305 32.38 -22.77 4.20
C GLN A 305 31.47 -22.00 5.17
N PRO A 306 30.62 -21.08 4.68
CA PRO A 306 29.60 -20.45 5.52
C PRO A 306 28.48 -21.46 5.77
N ALA A 307 28.36 -21.92 7.01
CA ALA A 307 27.22 -22.70 7.46
C ALA A 307 26.05 -21.77 7.84
N HIS A 308 24.86 -22.18 7.40
CA HIS A 308 23.52 -21.66 7.72
C HIS A 308 22.97 -20.53 6.83
N LYS A 309 22.31 -20.96 5.75
CA LYS A 309 21.25 -20.21 5.04
C LYS A 309 20.09 -19.88 5.99
N PRO A 310 19.55 -18.66 5.99
CA PRO A 310 18.31 -18.35 6.69
C PRO A 310 17.13 -19.00 5.95
N SER A 311 16.60 -20.10 6.48
CA SER A 311 15.41 -20.75 5.94
C SER A 311 14.13 -20.19 6.57
N LEU A 312 13.22 -19.67 5.74
CA LEU A 312 11.78 -20.02 5.71
C LEU A 312 11.06 -19.16 4.67
N PHE A 313 11.20 -19.55 3.39
CA PHE A 313 10.19 -19.63 2.30
C PHE A 313 10.90 -19.94 0.97
N ASP A 314 11.87 -20.87 0.97
CA ASP A 314 12.41 -21.43 -0.28
C ASP A 314 11.47 -22.55 -0.75
N ARG A 315 10.42 -22.17 -1.49
CA ARG A 315 9.82 -23.10 -2.45
C ARG A 315 10.55 -22.88 -3.76
N ASN A 316 11.53 -23.74 -4.01
CA ASN A 316 12.41 -23.82 -5.17
C ASN A 316 13.53 -22.78 -5.16
N GLY A 317 14.77 -23.25 -5.10
CA GLY A 317 16.00 -22.45 -5.10
C GLY A 317 16.30 -21.78 -6.44
N GLU A 318 15.34 -21.04 -6.99
CA GLU A 318 15.64 -19.88 -7.81
C GLU A 318 15.61 -18.68 -6.86
N GLU A 319 16.75 -18.02 -6.65
CA GLU A 319 16.74 -16.65 -6.16
C GLU A 319 15.94 -15.84 -7.17
N SER A 320 14.63 -15.72 -6.97
CA SER A 320 13.80 -14.87 -7.80
C SER A 320 14.33 -13.46 -7.58
N ASN A 321 14.98 -12.93 -8.60
CA ASN A 321 15.63 -11.63 -8.65
C ASN A 321 14.55 -10.52 -8.66
N ASN A 322 13.70 -10.52 -7.64
CA ASN A 322 12.52 -9.69 -7.44
C ASN A 322 12.87 -8.64 -6.39
N ASN A 323 13.81 -7.76 -6.72
CA ASN A 323 14.08 -6.59 -5.89
C ASN A 323 12.86 -5.67 -5.98
N CYS A 324 12.32 -5.25 -4.84
CA CYS A 324 11.32 -4.19 -4.80
C CYS A 324 12.00 -2.85 -4.47
N VAL A 325 11.52 -1.81 -5.13
CA VAL A 325 12.03 -0.44 -5.02
C VAL A 325 10.88 0.44 -4.53
N LEU A 326 11.18 1.31 -3.56
CA LEU A 326 10.27 2.34 -3.09
C LEU A 326 10.38 3.56 -4.01
N HIS A 327 9.27 3.91 -4.64
CA HIS A 327 9.15 5.09 -5.50
C HIS A 327 8.24 6.12 -4.85
N CYS A 328 8.52 7.39 -5.13
CA CYS A 328 7.60 8.50 -4.97
C CYS A 328 7.21 9.01 -6.35
N LEU A 329 5.92 9.06 -6.64
CA LEU A 329 5.35 9.65 -7.84
C LEU A 329 4.44 10.80 -7.41
N VAL A 330 4.67 12.00 -7.94
CA VAL A 330 3.82 13.16 -7.70
C VAL A 330 3.04 13.47 -8.97
N ILE A 331 1.71 13.49 -8.85
CA ILE A 331 0.78 13.76 -9.96
C ILE A 331 -0.16 14.92 -9.64
N SER A 332 -0.66 15.58 -10.69
CA SER A 332 -1.60 16.68 -10.60
C SER A 332 -2.67 16.58 -11.70
N PRO A 333 -3.91 17.06 -11.47
CA PRO A 333 -4.40 17.66 -10.23
C PRO A 333 -4.85 16.63 -9.19
N ALA A 334 -4.90 17.04 -7.93
CA ALA A 334 -5.62 16.31 -6.89
C ALA A 334 -7.14 16.40 -7.13
N GLY A 335 -7.85 15.33 -6.73
CA GLY A 335 -9.30 15.25 -6.85
C GLY A 335 -9.89 14.31 -5.83
N ARG A 336 -11.20 14.37 -5.68
CA ARG A 336 -11.96 13.50 -4.76
C ARG A 336 -12.50 12.28 -5.52
N PRO A 337 -12.60 11.09 -4.91
CA PRO A 337 -13.11 9.91 -5.59
C PRO A 337 -14.53 10.10 -6.15
N ILE A 338 -14.86 9.42 -7.25
CA ILE A 338 -16.16 9.55 -7.93
C ILE A 338 -17.34 9.34 -6.99
N TYR A 339 -17.27 8.37 -6.07
CA TYR A 339 -18.35 8.07 -5.15
C TYR A 339 -18.65 9.21 -4.16
N LYS A 340 -17.82 10.27 -4.10
CA LYS A 340 -18.13 11.48 -3.31
C LYS A 340 -19.00 12.51 -4.05
N TYR A 341 -19.49 12.25 -5.27
CA TYR A 341 -20.32 13.20 -6.04
C TYR A 341 -21.48 13.80 -5.21
N LYS A 342 -21.92 15.02 -5.53
CA LYS A 342 -22.92 15.78 -4.77
C LYS A 342 -24.33 15.72 -5.38
N SER A 343 -24.42 15.40 -6.67
CA SER A 343 -25.70 15.29 -7.37
C SER A 343 -25.64 14.26 -8.52
N PRO A 344 -26.79 13.74 -8.99
CA PRO A 344 -26.87 12.94 -10.21
C PRO A 344 -26.22 13.64 -11.42
N LEU A 345 -26.44 14.94 -11.56
CA LEU A 345 -25.85 15.75 -12.63
C LEU A 345 -24.30 15.76 -12.57
N GLU A 346 -23.73 15.94 -11.38
CA GLU A 346 -22.27 15.91 -11.21
C GLU A 346 -21.70 14.52 -11.54
N LEU A 347 -22.36 13.44 -11.11
CA LEU A 347 -21.96 12.08 -11.45
C LEU A 347 -21.91 11.87 -12.98
N LEU A 348 -22.94 12.33 -13.70
CA LEU A 348 -22.96 12.20 -15.16
C LEU A 348 -21.86 13.03 -15.83
N LYS A 349 -21.62 14.27 -15.38
CA LYS A 349 -20.54 15.13 -15.92
C LYS A 349 -19.16 14.50 -15.72
N VAL A 350 -18.92 13.93 -14.55
CA VAL A 350 -17.66 13.25 -14.21
C VAL A 350 -17.46 12.01 -15.09
N LEU A 351 -18.45 11.12 -15.19
CA LEU A 351 -18.35 9.92 -16.03
C LEU A 351 -18.20 10.28 -17.51
N HIS A 352 -18.93 11.29 -17.98
CA HIS A 352 -18.82 11.79 -19.34
C HIS A 352 -17.38 12.26 -19.67
N ASN A 353 -16.76 13.05 -18.78
CA ASN A 353 -15.38 13.49 -18.95
C ASN A 353 -14.38 12.33 -18.83
N ALA A 354 -14.60 11.38 -17.91
CA ALA A 354 -13.75 10.21 -17.76
C ALA A 354 -13.80 9.27 -18.98
N ILE A 355 -14.96 9.14 -19.63
CA ILE A 355 -15.10 8.39 -20.90
C ILE A 355 -14.35 9.11 -22.03
N LYS A 356 -14.42 10.44 -22.11
CA LYS A 356 -13.61 11.23 -23.06
C LYS A 356 -12.11 11.09 -22.80
N ALA A 357 -11.70 11.08 -21.53
CA ALA A 357 -10.32 10.81 -21.14
C ALA A 357 -9.87 9.41 -21.57
N HIS A 358 -10.73 8.40 -21.39
CA HIS A 358 -10.46 7.04 -21.86
C HIS A 358 -10.35 6.95 -23.38
N GLN A 359 -11.21 7.66 -24.12
CA GLN A 359 -11.14 7.76 -25.58
C GLN A 359 -9.80 8.35 -26.02
N SER A 360 -9.36 9.47 -25.42
CA SER A 360 -8.07 10.09 -25.73
C SER A 360 -6.89 9.19 -25.34
N LEU A 361 -6.96 8.51 -24.19
CA LEU A 361 -5.94 7.56 -23.75
C LEU A 361 -5.75 6.40 -24.74
N TYR A 362 -6.85 5.89 -25.29
CA TYR A 362 -6.81 4.80 -26.26
C TYR A 362 -6.42 5.28 -27.68
N LEU A 363 -7.07 6.32 -28.20
CA LEU A 363 -6.88 6.78 -29.58
C LEU A 363 -5.60 7.61 -29.78
N ASP A 364 -5.35 8.59 -28.91
CA ASP A 364 -4.17 9.45 -29.01
C ASP A 364 -2.97 8.81 -28.31
N GLY A 365 -3.23 8.22 -27.14
CA GLY A 365 -2.21 7.60 -26.30
C GLY A 365 -1.77 6.22 -26.76
N ASN A 366 -2.57 5.49 -27.54
CA ASN A 366 -2.36 4.06 -27.84
C ASN A 366 -2.16 3.22 -26.55
N ILE A 367 -2.87 3.59 -25.47
CA ILE A 367 -2.77 2.97 -24.15
C ILE A 367 -4.14 2.37 -23.78
N LEU A 368 -4.13 1.12 -23.32
CA LEU A 368 -5.30 0.45 -22.78
C LEU A 368 -5.24 0.47 -21.25
N HIS A 369 -6.31 0.89 -20.58
CA HIS A 369 -6.32 1.08 -19.13
C HIS A 369 -6.43 -0.23 -18.34
N GLN A 370 -7.31 -1.15 -18.74
CA GLN A 370 -7.50 -2.51 -18.16
C GLN A 370 -8.01 -2.60 -16.72
N ASP A 371 -7.99 -1.50 -15.96
CA ASP A 371 -8.52 -1.43 -14.59
C ASP A 371 -9.41 -0.19 -14.36
N ILE A 372 -10.36 0.06 -15.24
CA ILE A 372 -11.38 1.10 -14.98
C ILE A 372 -12.22 0.67 -13.76
N SER A 373 -12.14 1.44 -12.67
CA SER A 373 -12.85 1.21 -11.41
C SER A 373 -13.26 2.55 -10.78
N GLU A 374 -14.16 2.53 -9.81
CA GLU A 374 -14.58 3.75 -9.11
C GLU A 374 -13.43 4.44 -8.35
N ASN A 375 -12.39 3.68 -7.95
CA ASN A 375 -11.22 4.23 -7.26
C ASN A 375 -10.24 4.91 -8.21
N ASN A 376 -10.35 4.66 -9.52
CA ASN A 376 -9.46 5.18 -10.55
C ASN A 376 -10.09 6.35 -11.32
N ILE A 377 -11.23 6.88 -10.86
CA ILE A 377 -11.90 8.07 -11.41
C ILE A 377 -12.01 9.13 -10.31
N ILE A 378 -11.47 10.32 -10.58
CA ILE A 378 -11.51 11.45 -9.66
C ILE A 378 -12.39 12.58 -10.20
N ILE A 379 -13.01 13.29 -9.26
CA ILE A 379 -13.76 14.53 -9.47
C ILE A 379 -12.81 15.69 -9.18
N THR A 380 -12.66 16.56 -10.16
CA THR A 380 -11.71 17.69 -10.15
C THR A 380 -12.46 19.01 -10.29
N ASN A 381 -11.79 20.11 -9.94
CA ASN A 381 -12.27 21.44 -10.31
C ASN A 381 -11.83 21.74 -11.76
N PRO A 382 -12.76 21.94 -12.71
CA PRO A 382 -12.42 22.25 -14.10
C PRO A 382 -11.44 23.41 -14.26
N ASP A 383 -11.50 24.44 -13.41
CA ASP A 383 -10.61 25.61 -13.47
C ASP A 383 -9.13 25.25 -13.20
N LYS A 384 -8.89 24.14 -12.49
CA LYS A 384 -7.56 23.65 -12.12
C LYS A 384 -7.17 22.37 -12.88
N ALA A 385 -7.99 21.92 -13.82
CA ALA A 385 -7.90 20.61 -14.43
C ALA A 385 -8.16 20.66 -15.95
N ASP A 386 -7.71 21.73 -16.61
CA ASP A 386 -7.86 21.94 -18.06
C ASP A 386 -9.32 21.82 -18.56
N GLY A 387 -10.29 22.21 -17.73
CA GLY A 387 -11.72 22.10 -18.04
C GLY A 387 -12.34 20.73 -17.77
N HIS A 388 -11.57 19.75 -17.28
CA HIS A 388 -12.07 18.42 -16.95
C HIS A 388 -12.62 18.36 -15.52
N MET A 389 -13.89 17.93 -15.38
CA MET A 389 -14.52 17.65 -14.09
C MET A 389 -14.31 16.20 -13.64
N GLY A 390 -14.07 15.29 -14.59
CA GLY A 390 -13.76 13.89 -14.35
C GLY A 390 -12.47 13.49 -15.05
N MET A 391 -11.54 12.93 -14.29
CA MET A 391 -10.24 12.49 -14.80
C MET A 391 -9.92 11.05 -14.41
N LEU A 392 -9.12 10.38 -15.23
CA LEU A 392 -8.59 9.05 -14.94
C LEU A 392 -7.25 9.14 -14.23
N ILE A 393 -7.07 8.24 -13.27
CA ILE A 393 -5.81 8.03 -12.54
C ILE A 393 -5.42 6.57 -12.57
N ASN A 394 -4.18 6.28 -12.16
CA ASN A 394 -3.65 4.94 -11.92
C ASN A 394 -3.52 4.08 -13.19
N LEU A 395 -2.31 4.07 -13.75
CA LEU A 395 -1.93 3.26 -14.92
C LEU A 395 -1.11 2.01 -14.56
N ASP A 396 -1.16 1.55 -13.30
CA ASP A 396 -0.37 0.39 -12.81
C ASP A 396 -0.66 -0.90 -13.59
N LEU A 397 -1.91 -1.09 -14.04
CA LEU A 397 -2.35 -2.27 -14.81
C LEU A 397 -2.50 -1.99 -16.31
N ALA A 398 -2.23 -0.76 -16.75
CA ALA A 398 -2.37 -0.36 -18.14
C ALA A 398 -1.25 -0.94 -19.01
N LYS A 399 -1.43 -0.89 -20.33
CA LYS A 399 -0.39 -1.29 -21.29
C LYS A 399 -0.49 -0.48 -22.58
N GLU A 400 0.64 -0.34 -23.26
CA GLU A 400 0.63 0.13 -24.63
C GLU A 400 0.02 -0.95 -25.56
N VAL A 401 -0.89 -0.55 -26.44
CA VAL A 401 -1.55 -1.47 -27.36
C VAL A 401 -0.52 -2.03 -28.35
N GLY A 402 -0.49 -3.37 -28.46
CA GLY A 402 0.47 -4.10 -29.30
C GLY A 402 1.78 -4.50 -28.60
N SER A 403 2.01 -4.06 -27.35
CA SER A 403 3.14 -4.53 -26.55
C SER A 403 2.95 -6.00 -26.09
N GLN A 404 4.07 -6.72 -25.89
CA GLN A 404 4.03 -8.03 -25.21
C GLN A 404 3.50 -7.85 -23.79
N GLN A 405 2.74 -8.85 -23.31
CA GLN A 405 2.02 -8.81 -22.04
C GLN A 405 2.90 -8.24 -20.91
N SER A 406 2.41 -7.19 -20.24
CA SER A 406 2.81 -6.93 -18.86
C SER A 406 2.58 -8.23 -18.09
N GLY A 407 3.45 -8.60 -17.15
CA GLY A 407 3.38 -9.87 -16.41
C GLY A 407 2.11 -10.09 -15.55
N ALA A 408 1.05 -9.33 -15.80
CA ALA A 408 -0.25 -9.38 -15.17
C ALA A 408 -1.09 -10.56 -15.72
N ARG A 409 -1.84 -11.23 -14.85
CA ARG A 409 -2.74 -12.34 -15.24
C ARG A 409 -3.87 -11.82 -16.14
N HIS A 410 -4.41 -12.63 -17.04
CA HIS A 410 -5.50 -12.23 -17.95
C HIS A 410 -6.79 -11.77 -17.23
N GLN A 411 -6.92 -12.05 -15.93
CA GLN A 411 -8.03 -11.64 -15.05
C GLN A 411 -7.60 -10.58 -14.03
N THR A 412 -6.96 -9.50 -14.49
CA THR A 412 -6.68 -8.33 -13.66
C THR A 412 -7.84 -7.33 -13.71
N GLY A 413 -8.11 -6.69 -12.58
CA GLY A 413 -9.14 -5.66 -12.46
C GLY A 413 -10.01 -5.82 -11.20
N THR A 414 -10.79 -4.78 -10.91
CA THR A 414 -11.77 -4.78 -9.82
C THR A 414 -13.01 -5.59 -10.21
N MET A 415 -13.30 -6.69 -9.51
CA MET A 415 -14.27 -7.73 -9.92
C MET A 415 -15.67 -7.20 -10.22
N GLU A 416 -16.12 -6.24 -9.42
CA GLU A 416 -17.38 -5.52 -9.51
C GLU A 416 -17.57 -4.88 -10.90
N PHE A 417 -16.47 -4.42 -11.51
CA PHE A 417 -16.45 -3.63 -12.74
C PHE A 417 -15.86 -4.38 -13.93
N MET A 418 -15.30 -5.58 -13.75
CA MET A 418 -14.78 -6.38 -14.86
C MET A 418 -15.88 -6.75 -15.87
N ALA A 419 -15.54 -6.65 -17.16
CA ALA A 419 -16.37 -7.14 -18.26
C ALA A 419 -16.60 -8.67 -18.18
N ILE A 420 -17.74 -9.12 -18.70
CA ILE A 420 -18.15 -10.54 -18.68
C ILE A 420 -17.09 -11.41 -19.37
N GLU A 421 -16.56 -10.95 -20.49
CA GLU A 421 -15.56 -11.64 -21.29
C GLU A 421 -14.23 -11.78 -20.55
N VAL A 422 -13.81 -10.73 -19.84
CA VAL A 422 -12.57 -10.72 -19.04
C VAL A 422 -12.70 -11.66 -17.84
N LEU A 423 -13.87 -11.68 -17.17
CA LEU A 423 -14.17 -12.66 -16.12
C LEU A 423 -14.07 -14.10 -16.65
N LEU A 424 -14.38 -14.31 -17.93
CA LEU A 424 -14.24 -15.58 -18.63
C LEU A 424 -12.86 -15.79 -19.28
N ASN A 425 -11.85 -15.04 -18.83
CA ASN A 425 -10.44 -15.17 -19.23
C ASN A 425 -10.15 -14.81 -20.70
N THR A 426 -10.85 -13.79 -21.21
CA THR A 426 -10.57 -13.18 -22.52
C THR A 426 -9.63 -11.98 -22.35
N ASP A 427 -8.76 -11.74 -23.34
CA ASP A 427 -7.88 -10.57 -23.33
C ASP A 427 -8.66 -9.25 -23.28
N HIS A 428 -8.14 -8.31 -22.49
CA HIS A 428 -8.71 -6.97 -22.34
C HIS A 428 -8.57 -6.16 -23.63
N ILE A 429 -9.65 -5.45 -23.99
CA ILE A 429 -9.74 -4.48 -25.08
C ILE A 429 -10.51 -3.24 -24.60
N TYR A 430 -10.48 -2.14 -25.37
CA TYR A 430 -11.11 -0.87 -24.98
C TYR A 430 -12.62 -0.98 -24.69
N GLN A 431 -13.34 -1.87 -25.39
CA GLN A 431 -14.76 -2.12 -25.15
C GLN A 431 -15.02 -2.68 -23.73
N HIS A 432 -14.06 -3.43 -23.17
CA HIS A 432 -14.19 -3.94 -21.81
C HIS A 432 -14.09 -2.82 -20.78
N ASP A 433 -13.20 -1.84 -20.99
CA ASP A 433 -13.14 -0.63 -20.17
C ASP A 433 -14.45 0.19 -20.26
N LEU A 434 -15.07 0.28 -21.44
CA LEU A 434 -16.38 0.92 -21.61
C LEU A 434 -17.51 0.18 -20.87
N LYS A 435 -17.47 -1.15 -20.84
CA LYS A 435 -18.38 -1.94 -19.99
C LYS A 435 -18.13 -1.66 -18.50
N SER A 436 -16.88 -1.49 -18.08
CA SER A 436 -16.53 -1.10 -16.71
C SER A 436 -17.15 0.25 -16.33
N PHE A 437 -17.06 1.28 -17.19
CA PHE A 437 -17.74 2.56 -16.96
C PHE A 437 -19.25 2.41 -16.75
N PHE A 438 -19.88 1.54 -17.54
CA PHE A 438 -21.31 1.30 -17.40
C PHE A 438 -21.66 0.58 -16.08
N TYR A 439 -20.86 -0.40 -15.66
CA TYR A 439 -21.04 -1.02 -14.35
C TYR A 439 -20.80 -0.03 -13.21
N ILE A 440 -19.85 0.89 -13.35
CA ILE A 440 -19.63 1.97 -12.38
C ILE A 440 -20.87 2.87 -12.30
N LEU A 441 -21.45 3.30 -13.43
CA LEU A 441 -22.67 4.11 -13.44
C LEU A 441 -23.79 3.41 -12.64
N ILE A 442 -24.04 2.13 -12.91
CA ILE A 442 -25.04 1.32 -12.21
C ILE A 442 -24.73 1.25 -10.71
N TRP A 443 -23.48 0.95 -10.37
CA TRP A 443 -23.02 0.82 -8.98
C TRP A 443 -23.19 2.13 -8.20
N GLN A 444 -22.80 3.27 -8.78
CA GLN A 444 -23.01 4.58 -8.16
C GLN A 444 -24.50 4.87 -7.91
N CYS A 445 -25.38 4.48 -8.84
CA CYS A 445 -26.81 4.75 -8.76
C CYS A 445 -27.63 3.77 -7.91
N ALA A 446 -27.17 2.53 -7.71
CA ALA A 446 -27.92 1.49 -6.98
C ALA A 446 -27.26 1.09 -5.65
N HIS A 447 -26.00 1.47 -5.41
CA HIS A 447 -25.27 1.17 -4.18
C HIS A 447 -24.92 2.46 -3.42
N HIS A 448 -23.99 3.27 -3.93
CA HIS A 448 -23.47 4.46 -3.24
C HIS A 448 -24.51 5.56 -2.98
N SER A 449 -25.50 5.68 -3.86
CA SER A 449 -26.62 6.62 -3.66
C SER A 449 -27.40 6.36 -2.38
N TRP A 450 -27.53 5.09 -1.95
CA TRP A 450 -28.23 4.74 -0.71
C TRP A 450 -27.39 5.03 0.52
N GLU A 451 -26.08 4.81 0.48
CA GLU A 451 -25.18 5.19 1.57
C GLU A 451 -25.30 6.69 1.88
N LYS A 452 -25.35 7.52 0.84
CA LYS A 452 -25.56 8.98 0.98
C LYS A 452 -26.93 9.36 1.54
N LEU A 453 -28.00 8.68 1.13
CA LEU A 453 -29.35 8.95 1.67
C LEU A 453 -29.44 8.60 3.16
N ASN A 454 -28.76 7.53 3.57
CA ASN A 454 -28.67 7.10 4.97
C ASN A 454 -27.87 8.11 5.81
N GLU A 455 -26.76 8.64 5.28
CA GLU A 455 -25.98 9.70 5.93
C GLU A 455 -26.80 11.00 6.12
N LEU A 456 -27.68 11.32 5.18
CA LEU A 456 -28.55 12.50 5.22
C LEU A 456 -29.78 12.35 6.14
N GLN A 457 -29.92 11.25 6.89
CA GLN A 457 -31.02 10.96 7.82
C GLN A 457 -32.42 11.18 7.21
N ARG A 458 -32.59 10.94 5.90
CA ARG A 458 -33.92 10.97 5.27
C ARG A 458 -34.70 9.74 5.72
N GLN A 459 -35.36 9.86 6.88
CA GLN A 459 -36.16 8.80 7.50
C GLN A 459 -37.28 8.36 6.55
N GLY A 460 -37.28 7.09 6.12
CA GLY A 460 -38.44 6.46 5.49
C GLY A 460 -38.19 5.56 4.27
N GLN A 461 -36.96 5.41 3.78
CA GLN A 461 -36.64 4.48 2.69
C GLN A 461 -35.46 3.59 3.05
N ASP A 462 -35.67 2.28 3.04
CA ASP A 462 -34.64 1.29 3.29
C ASP A 462 -33.98 0.85 1.98
N GLN A 463 -32.64 0.78 1.98
CA GLN A 463 -31.88 0.12 0.92
C GLN A 463 -32.38 -1.32 0.73
N PRO A 464 -32.41 -1.86 -0.51
CA PRO A 464 -32.72 -3.26 -0.73
C PRO A 464 -31.84 -4.18 0.13
N LYS A 465 -32.46 -5.00 1.00
CA LYS A 465 -31.73 -5.87 1.94
C LYS A 465 -30.88 -6.93 1.23
N ASP A 466 -31.29 -7.34 0.03
CA ASP A 466 -30.58 -8.25 -0.86
C ASP A 466 -30.42 -7.60 -2.24
N SER A 467 -29.46 -6.66 -2.37
CA SER A 467 -29.13 -6.07 -3.67
C SER A 467 -28.59 -7.14 -4.64
N LEU A 468 -29.08 -7.11 -5.87
CA LEU A 468 -28.61 -7.94 -6.97
C LEU A 468 -27.12 -7.70 -7.28
N LEU A 469 -26.62 -6.49 -7.01
CA LEU A 469 -25.21 -6.14 -7.23
C LEU A 469 -24.24 -6.90 -6.31
N ARG A 470 -24.72 -7.48 -5.21
CA ARG A 470 -23.92 -8.37 -4.36
C ARG A 470 -23.34 -9.56 -5.12
N GLU A 471 -24.07 -10.03 -6.13
CA GLU A 471 -23.65 -11.15 -6.97
C GLU A 471 -22.51 -10.77 -7.94
N TRP A 472 -22.18 -9.48 -8.06
CA TRP A 472 -21.12 -9.01 -8.96
C TRP A 472 -19.71 -9.13 -8.36
N TYR A 473 -19.56 -9.46 -7.07
CA TYR A 473 -18.23 -9.52 -6.42
C TYR A 473 -18.04 -10.61 -5.36
N THR A 474 -19.10 -11.31 -4.95
CA THR A 474 -19.01 -12.27 -3.82
C THR A 474 -18.68 -13.71 -4.23
N ARG A 475 -18.62 -14.03 -5.54
CA ARG A 475 -18.50 -15.41 -6.06
C ARG A 475 -17.29 -15.62 -6.97
N THR A 476 -17.12 -16.84 -7.47
CA THR A 476 -16.13 -17.17 -8.50
C THR A 476 -16.37 -16.35 -9.78
N TYR A 477 -15.32 -16.01 -10.53
CA TYR A 477 -15.41 -15.27 -11.80
C TYR A 477 -16.50 -15.78 -12.76
N LYS A 478 -16.58 -17.09 -12.97
CA LYS A 478 -17.61 -17.71 -13.84
C LYS A 478 -19.04 -17.41 -13.36
N LYS A 479 -19.29 -17.44 -12.06
CA LYS A 479 -20.61 -17.13 -11.49
C LYS A 479 -20.93 -15.64 -11.63
N ILE A 480 -19.96 -14.77 -11.34
CA ILE A 480 -20.11 -13.32 -11.54
C ILE A 480 -20.49 -13.02 -13.00
N ALA A 481 -19.77 -13.63 -13.96
CA ALA A 481 -20.05 -13.49 -15.38
C ALA A 481 -21.49 -13.90 -15.74
N THR A 482 -21.96 -15.05 -15.23
CA THR A 482 -23.34 -15.52 -15.45
C THR A 482 -24.40 -14.56 -14.88
N TYR A 483 -24.20 -14.04 -13.67
CA TYR A 483 -25.12 -13.08 -13.08
C TYR A 483 -25.14 -11.75 -13.85
N LYS A 484 -23.96 -11.20 -14.19
CA LYS A 484 -23.86 -10.01 -15.03
C LYS A 484 -24.57 -10.22 -16.37
N GLN A 485 -24.37 -11.35 -17.05
CA GLN A 485 -25.04 -11.66 -18.31
C GLN A 485 -26.57 -11.61 -18.16
N GLY A 486 -27.13 -12.31 -17.17
CA GLY A 486 -28.56 -12.28 -16.90
C GLY A 486 -29.07 -10.88 -16.52
N ASN A 487 -28.29 -10.09 -15.78
CA ASN A 487 -28.65 -8.71 -15.43
C ASN A 487 -28.57 -7.74 -16.61
N MET A 488 -27.78 -8.04 -17.65
CA MET A 488 -27.69 -7.22 -18.85
C MET A 488 -28.73 -7.60 -19.91
N GLU A 489 -29.49 -8.69 -19.73
CA GLU A 489 -30.66 -9.01 -20.57
C GLU A 489 -31.82 -8.05 -20.29
N ALA A 490 -32.71 -7.82 -21.26
CA ALA A 490 -33.79 -6.83 -21.17
C ALA A 490 -34.67 -7.00 -19.91
N GLY A 491 -35.04 -8.24 -19.56
CA GLY A 491 -35.83 -8.52 -18.35
C GLY A 491 -35.02 -8.34 -17.06
N GLY A 492 -33.77 -8.85 -17.04
CA GLY A 492 -32.89 -8.75 -15.88
C GLY A 492 -32.49 -7.32 -15.54
N PHE A 493 -32.31 -6.47 -16.55
CA PHE A 493 -31.85 -5.11 -16.39
C PHE A 493 -32.88 -4.21 -15.72
N GLU A 494 -34.17 -4.41 -15.98
CA GLU A 494 -35.23 -3.65 -15.31
C GLU A 494 -35.28 -3.91 -13.80
N TYR A 495 -34.90 -5.10 -13.33
CA TYR A 495 -34.78 -5.35 -11.89
C TYR A 495 -33.63 -4.56 -11.26
N ILE A 496 -32.50 -4.38 -11.97
CA ILE A 496 -31.41 -3.51 -11.51
C ILE A 496 -31.88 -2.06 -11.40
N LEU A 497 -32.60 -1.56 -12.41
CA LEU A 497 -33.12 -0.19 -12.40
C LEU A 497 -34.15 0.05 -11.27
N GLN A 498 -34.79 -0.99 -10.74
CA GLN A 498 -35.69 -0.86 -9.58
C GLN A 498 -34.94 -0.56 -8.27
N GLU A 499 -33.64 -0.90 -8.19
CA GLU A 499 -32.82 -0.61 -7.00
C GLU A 499 -32.39 0.85 -6.90
N PHE A 500 -32.60 1.67 -7.95
CA PHE A 500 -32.21 3.07 -7.94
C PHE A 500 -33.16 3.88 -7.06
N PRO A 501 -32.65 4.74 -6.15
CA PRO A 501 -33.50 5.61 -5.35
C PRO A 501 -34.20 6.66 -6.22
N PRO A 502 -35.26 7.32 -5.71
CA PRO A 502 -36.06 8.30 -6.47
C PRO A 502 -35.24 9.40 -7.14
N ASP A 503 -34.22 9.94 -6.44
CA ASP A 503 -33.34 11.02 -6.91
C ASP A 503 -32.53 10.62 -8.16
N PHE A 504 -32.41 9.31 -8.45
CA PHE A 504 -31.66 8.77 -9.59
C PHE A 504 -32.57 8.28 -10.73
N LYS A 505 -33.88 8.55 -10.65
CA LYS A 505 -34.84 8.15 -11.69
C LYS A 505 -34.52 8.78 -13.05
N CYS A 506 -34.00 10.01 -13.07
CA CYS A 506 -33.61 10.73 -14.29
C CYS A 506 -32.46 10.04 -15.07
N ILE A 507 -31.67 9.19 -14.42
CA ILE A 507 -30.55 8.47 -15.06
C ILE A 507 -31.01 7.17 -15.75
N LYS A 508 -32.17 6.61 -15.39
CA LYS A 508 -32.66 5.33 -15.94
C LYS A 508 -32.75 5.31 -17.48
N PRO A 509 -33.21 6.36 -18.18
CA PRO A 509 -33.21 6.40 -19.64
C PRO A 509 -31.80 6.26 -20.24
N LEU A 510 -30.81 6.98 -19.70
CA LEU A 510 -29.40 6.87 -20.11
C LEU A 510 -28.90 5.43 -19.95
N CYS A 511 -29.19 4.79 -18.81
CA CYS A 511 -28.79 3.42 -18.54
C CYS A 511 -29.32 2.43 -19.61
N ARG A 512 -30.59 2.57 -20.03
CA ARG A 512 -31.17 1.73 -21.09
C ARG A 512 -30.51 1.96 -22.44
N THR A 513 -30.24 3.22 -22.77
CA THR A 513 -29.55 3.59 -24.02
C THR A 513 -28.16 2.96 -24.09
N ILE A 514 -27.36 3.09 -23.02
CA ILE A 514 -26.00 2.51 -22.96
C ILE A 514 -26.06 0.97 -22.94
N GLN A 515 -26.99 0.36 -22.21
CA GLN A 515 -27.20 -1.09 -22.22
C GLN A 515 -27.43 -1.61 -23.64
N GLY A 516 -28.31 -0.97 -24.41
CA GLY A 516 -28.59 -1.36 -25.80
C GLY A 516 -27.39 -1.22 -26.74
N MET A 517 -26.47 -0.29 -26.45
CA MET A 517 -25.23 -0.10 -27.22
C MET A 517 -24.15 -1.13 -26.87
N LEU A 518 -23.95 -1.42 -25.57
CA LEU A 518 -22.88 -2.29 -25.09
C LEU A 518 -23.24 -3.78 -25.08
N PHE A 519 -24.53 -4.09 -25.00
CA PHE A 519 -25.07 -5.46 -24.95
C PHE A 519 -26.15 -5.68 -26.03
N PRO A 520 -25.81 -5.54 -27.32
CA PRO A 520 -26.78 -5.75 -28.38
C PRO A 520 -27.21 -7.23 -28.44
N TYR A 521 -28.50 -7.50 -28.26
CA TYR A 521 -29.06 -8.84 -28.40
C TYR A 521 -29.60 -9.06 -29.82
N GLY A 522 -29.06 -10.05 -30.51
CA GLY A 522 -29.57 -10.56 -31.78
C GLY A 522 -30.54 -11.72 -31.58
N LYS A 523 -31.03 -12.30 -32.69
CA LYS A 523 -31.94 -13.46 -32.66
C LYS A 523 -31.34 -14.72 -32.00
N GLU A 524 -30.02 -14.82 -31.93
CA GLU A 524 -29.27 -15.96 -31.38
C GLU A 524 -28.61 -15.68 -30.00
N GLY A 525 -28.89 -14.52 -29.39
CA GLY A 525 -28.29 -14.10 -28.12
C GLY A 525 -27.45 -12.83 -28.23
N LEU A 526 -26.56 -12.60 -27.26
CA LEU A 526 -25.67 -11.44 -27.22
C LEU A 526 -24.76 -11.43 -28.45
N ILE A 527 -24.79 -10.36 -29.24
CA ILE A 527 -23.89 -10.19 -30.39
C ILE A 527 -22.50 -9.87 -29.83
N VAL A 528 -21.57 -10.81 -29.98
CA VAL A 528 -20.19 -10.67 -29.53
C VAL A 528 -19.34 -10.20 -30.72
N GLY A 529 -18.80 -9.00 -30.60
CA GLY A 529 -17.90 -8.42 -31.59
C GLY A 529 -17.53 -6.98 -31.26
N THR A 530 -16.27 -6.63 -31.44
CA THR A 530 -15.77 -5.27 -31.22
C THR A 530 -15.76 -4.52 -32.55
N PRO A 531 -16.35 -3.32 -32.62
CA PRO A 531 -16.23 -2.49 -33.82
C PRO A 531 -14.77 -2.27 -34.20
N GLN A 532 -14.44 -2.36 -35.50
CA GLN A 532 -13.07 -2.06 -35.95
C GLN A 532 -12.68 -0.59 -35.73
N ASP A 533 -13.66 0.30 -35.84
CA ASP A 533 -13.52 1.72 -35.54
C ASP A 533 -14.06 1.99 -34.12
N PRO A 534 -13.19 2.33 -33.14
CA PRO A 534 -13.59 2.59 -31.76
C PRO A 534 -14.61 3.72 -31.62
N ASP A 535 -14.58 4.71 -32.51
CA ASP A 535 -15.47 5.88 -32.45
C ASP A 535 -16.94 5.50 -32.69
N ARG A 536 -17.20 4.36 -33.33
CA ARG A 536 -18.56 3.81 -33.45
C ARG A 536 -19.17 3.39 -32.11
N LEU A 537 -18.34 3.24 -31.07
CA LEU A 537 -18.79 2.96 -29.71
C LEU A 537 -18.66 4.17 -28.80
N TYR A 538 -17.54 4.90 -28.86
CA TYR A 538 -17.35 6.10 -28.03
C TYR A 538 -18.36 7.20 -28.33
N ASN A 539 -18.52 7.59 -29.60
CA ASN A 539 -19.33 8.76 -29.96
C ASN A 539 -20.81 8.61 -29.59
N PRO A 540 -21.47 7.45 -29.82
CA PRO A 540 -22.86 7.26 -29.38
C PRO A 540 -23.02 7.28 -27.86
N ILE A 541 -22.06 6.72 -27.10
CA ILE A 541 -22.10 6.72 -25.64
C ILE A 541 -21.94 8.15 -25.12
N ILE A 542 -20.94 8.88 -25.60
CA ILE A 542 -20.68 10.28 -25.25
C ILE A 542 -21.93 11.12 -25.53
N LYS A 543 -22.53 10.98 -26.72
CA LYS A 543 -23.75 11.68 -27.07
C LYS A 543 -24.91 11.35 -26.13
N ALA A 544 -25.07 10.08 -25.74
CA ALA A 544 -26.12 9.70 -24.80
C ALA A 544 -25.94 10.41 -23.44
N TYR A 545 -24.70 10.58 -22.96
CA TYR A 545 -24.40 11.38 -21.79
C TYR A 545 -24.72 12.86 -22.01
N ASP A 546 -24.34 13.45 -23.14
CA ASP A 546 -24.65 14.85 -23.48
C ASP A 546 -26.17 15.09 -23.45
N ASP A 547 -26.97 14.22 -24.09
CA ASP A 547 -28.43 14.31 -24.13
C ASP A 547 -29.03 14.19 -22.72
N ALA A 548 -28.52 13.27 -21.88
CA ALA A 548 -29.00 13.07 -20.52
C ALA A 548 -28.63 14.23 -19.58
N ILE A 549 -27.43 14.80 -19.72
CA ILE A 549 -26.99 15.97 -18.96
C ILE A 549 -27.85 17.17 -19.33
N ALA A 550 -28.07 17.43 -20.62
CA ALA A 550 -28.90 18.53 -21.09
C ALA A 550 -30.34 18.42 -20.57
N GLN A 551 -30.91 17.20 -20.54
CA GLN A 551 -32.25 16.98 -20.00
C GLN A 551 -32.34 17.31 -18.50
N ILE A 552 -31.34 16.92 -17.70
CA ILE A 552 -31.31 17.20 -16.25
C ILE A 552 -31.06 18.69 -15.96
N GLU A 553 -30.35 19.41 -16.82
CA GLU A 553 -30.11 20.85 -16.63
C GLU A 553 -31.35 21.72 -16.93
N ILE A 554 -32.32 21.19 -17.67
CA ILE A 554 -33.58 21.87 -18.00
C ILE A 554 -34.66 21.64 -16.93
N GLU A 555 -34.57 20.52 -16.18
CA GLU A 555 -35.46 20.14 -15.07
C GLU A 555 -35.11 20.86 -13.76
#